data_AF-E6LM98-F1
#
_entry.id   AF-E6LM98-F1
#
_cell.length_a   1.000
_cell.length_b   1.000
_cell.length_c   1.000
_cell.angle_alpha   90.00
_cell.angle_beta   90.00
_cell.angle_gamma   90.00
#
_symmetry.space_group_name_H-M   'P 1'
#
loop_
_entity.id
_entity.type
_entity.pdbx_description
1 polymer ?
#
loop_
_entity_poly.entity_id
_entity_poly.type
_entity_poly.pdbx_seq_one_letter_code
_entity_poly.pdbx_strand_id
1 'polypeptide(L)'
;MIYQSREQLIIEFKKLLLENQTNQREVAQRLNITPQALTKILNKQNFSFDDMQKLLSAVGCKLLVDFLPVDENAADEKIERDNLL
;
A
#
# COMPACT_ATOMS: atom_id res chain seq x y z
N MET A 1 0.06 -9.10 4.54
CA MET A 1 -1.28 -8.51 4.30
C MET A 1 -1.57 -8.59 2.81
N ILE A 2 -2.77 -8.98 2.39
CA ILE A 2 -3.15 -9.05 0.96
C ILE A 2 -3.85 -7.72 0.60
N TYR A 3 -3.32 -7.02 -0.40
CA TYR A 3 -3.91 -5.77 -0.89
C TYR A 3 -4.89 -6.05 -2.03
N GLN A 4 -6.07 -5.44 -1.95
CA GLN A 4 -7.16 -5.61 -2.92
C GLN A 4 -7.49 -4.33 -3.68
N SER A 5 -6.98 -3.18 -3.22
CA SER A 5 -7.25 -1.90 -3.86
C SER A 5 -6.09 -0.92 -3.75
N ARG A 6 -6.09 0.06 -4.66
CA ARG A 6 -5.18 1.20 -4.65
C ARG A 6 -5.31 1.99 -3.34
N GLU A 7 -6.53 2.17 -2.84
CA GLU A 7 -6.83 2.95 -1.64
C GLU A 7 -6.12 2.37 -0.42
N GLN A 8 -6.07 1.02 -0.31
CA GLN A 8 -5.32 0.36 0.76
C GLN A 8 -3.82 0.66 0.66
N LEU A 9 -3.23 0.59 -0.54
CA LEU A 9 -1.82 0.94 -0.75
C LEU A 9 -1.52 2.39 -0.36
N ILE A 10 -2.41 3.33 -0.70
CA ILE A 10 -2.27 4.75 -0.32
C ILE A 10 -2.38 4.92 1.20
N ILE A 11 -3.28 4.20 1.87
CA ILE A 11 -3.44 4.24 3.32
C ILE A 11 -2.17 3.72 4.01
N GLU A 12 -1.61 2.60 3.56
CA GLU A 12 -0.36 2.07 4.12
C GLU A 12 0.81 3.03 3.91
N PHE A 13 0.91 3.65 2.73
CA PHE A 13 1.90 4.70 2.52
C PHE A 13 1.73 5.87 3.50
N LYS A 14 0.50 6.31 3.78
CA LYS A 14 0.24 7.37 4.77
C LYS A 14 0.61 6.95 6.20
N LYS A 15 0.35 5.69 6.59
CA LYS A 15 0.77 5.16 7.89
C LYS A 15 2.29 5.16 8.02
N LEU A 16 3.00 4.73 6.98
CA LEU A 16 4.46 4.77 6.92
C LEU A 16 5.01 6.21 7.11
N LEU A 17 4.33 7.23 6.58
CA LEU A 17 4.74 8.62 6.84
C LEU A 17 4.65 8.99 8.32
N LEU A 18 3.59 8.56 9.01
CA LEU A 18 3.40 8.79 10.45
C LEU A 18 4.47 8.09 11.28
N GLU A 19 4.76 6.82 10.95
CA GLU A 19 5.80 6.02 11.61
C GLU A 19 7.19 6.66 11.45
N ASN A 20 7.50 7.17 10.27
CA ASN A 20 8.76 7.85 9.96
C ASN A 20 8.78 9.33 10.37
N GLN A 21 7.77 9.82 11.10
CA GLN A 21 7.64 11.21 11.54
C GLN A 21 7.83 12.23 10.40
N THR A 22 7.39 11.86 9.19
CA THR A 22 7.47 12.70 8.00
C THR A 22 6.06 13.03 7.49
N ASN A 23 5.97 13.93 6.53
CA ASN A 23 4.70 14.36 5.96
C ASN A 23 4.78 14.50 4.43
N GLN A 24 3.63 14.66 3.78
CA GLN A 24 3.56 14.75 2.32
C GLN A 24 4.34 15.93 1.74
N ARG A 25 4.44 17.06 2.46
CA ARG A 25 5.23 18.21 2.00
C ARG A 25 6.72 17.86 1.95
N GLU A 26 7.22 17.17 2.98
CA GLU A 26 8.61 16.73 3.03
C GLU A 26 8.90 15.65 1.97
N VAL A 27 7.98 14.71 1.74
CA VAL A 27 8.07 13.75 0.63
C VAL A 27 8.18 14.46 -0.71
N ALA A 28 7.34 15.48 -0.96
CA ALA A 28 7.40 16.26 -2.20
C ALA A 28 8.76 16.96 -2.36
N GLN A 29 9.30 17.52 -1.27
CA GLN A 29 10.64 18.13 -1.27
C GLN A 29 11.74 17.11 -1.59
N ARG A 30 11.73 15.94 -0.94
CA ARG A 30 12.72 14.87 -1.17
C ARG A 30 12.67 14.32 -2.60
N LEU A 31 11.50 14.34 -3.23
CA LEU A 31 11.30 13.97 -4.63
C LEU A 31 11.55 15.12 -5.62
N ASN A 32 11.88 16.32 -5.13
CA ASN A 32 12.03 17.53 -5.94
C ASN A 32 10.81 17.81 -6.83
N ILE A 33 9.60 17.67 -6.27
CA ILE A 33 8.32 17.97 -6.92
C ILE A 33 7.48 18.93 -6.08
N THR A 34 6.46 19.53 -6.69
CA THR A 34 5.50 20.36 -5.95
C THR A 34 4.53 19.50 -5.13
N PRO A 35 3.97 20.03 -4.02
CA PRO A 35 2.93 19.32 -3.26
C PRO A 35 1.72 18.94 -4.13
N GLN A 36 1.36 19.78 -5.10
CA GLN A 36 0.26 19.50 -6.03
C GLN A 36 0.57 18.32 -6.97
N ALA A 37 1.82 18.20 -7.43
CA ALA A 37 2.25 17.05 -8.22
C ALA A 37 2.20 15.75 -7.41
N LEU A 38 2.59 15.80 -6.12
CA LEU A 38 2.46 14.65 -5.22
C LEU A 38 0.99 14.24 -5.03
N THR A 39 0.11 15.20 -4.74
CA THR A 39 -1.34 14.96 -4.65
C THR A 39 -1.90 14.35 -5.93
N LYS A 40 -1.43 14.80 -7.10
CA LYS A 40 -1.84 14.22 -8.38
C LYS A 40 -1.40 12.75 -8.50
N ILE A 41 -0.19 12.39 -8.10
CA ILE A 41 0.29 11.01 -8.06
C ILE A 41 -0.61 10.15 -7.16
N LEU A 42 -0.87 10.61 -5.93
CA LEU A 42 -1.69 9.89 -4.95
C LEU A 42 -3.14 9.69 -5.43
N ASN A 43 -3.66 10.57 -6.27
CA ASN A 43 -5.04 10.50 -6.77
C ASN A 43 -5.18 9.85 -8.15
N LYS A 44 -4.10 9.43 -8.82
CA LYS A 44 -4.15 8.79 -10.15
C LYS A 44 -5.03 7.55 -10.16
N GLN A 45 -6.09 7.53 -10.97
CA GLN A 45 -6.96 6.35 -11.11
C GLN A 45 -6.15 5.08 -11.45
N ASN A 46 -5.19 5.22 -12.37
CA ASN A 46 -4.25 4.16 -12.75
C ASN A 46 -2.94 4.28 -11.97
N PHE A 47 -3.00 4.17 -10.65
CA PHE A 47 -1.82 4.21 -9.78
C PHE A 47 -0.99 2.94 -9.97
N SER A 48 0.28 3.10 -10.36
CA SER A 48 1.16 1.98 -10.70
C SER A 48 2.14 1.62 -9.58
N PHE A 49 2.82 0.48 -9.74
CA PHE A 49 3.95 0.12 -8.88
C PHE A 49 5.09 1.12 -8.95
N ASP A 50 5.34 1.72 -10.12
CA ASP A 50 6.36 2.76 -10.28
C ASP A 50 6.01 4.02 -9.48
N ASP A 51 4.73 4.40 -9.48
CA ASP A 51 4.25 5.50 -8.63
C ASP A 51 4.54 5.20 -7.15
N MET A 52 4.24 3.98 -6.68
CA MET A 52 4.52 3.57 -5.31
C MET A 52 6.03 3.53 -5.01
N GLN A 53 6.85 2.94 -5.87
CA GLN A 53 8.30 2.89 -5.68
C GLN A 53 8.90 4.29 -5.62
N LYS A 54 8.45 5.21 -6.47
CA LYS A 54 8.84 6.62 -6.41
C LYS A 54 8.52 7.21 -5.04
N LEU A 55 7.31 7.02 -4.52
CA LEU A 55 6.93 7.50 -3.18
C LEU A 55 7.80 6.88 -2.07
N LEU A 56 8.02 5.56 -2.11
CA LEU A 56 8.82 4.84 -1.11
C LEU A 56 10.29 5.25 -1.12
N SER A 57 10.85 5.60 -2.28
CA SER A 57 12.22 6.10 -2.39
C SER A 57 12.46 7.38 -1.59
N ALA A 58 11.44 8.23 -1.43
CA ALA A 58 11.51 9.45 -0.63
C ALA A 58 11.65 9.19 0.88
N VAL A 59 11.28 7.98 1.33
CA VAL A 59 11.28 7.58 2.73
C VAL A 59 12.25 6.43 3.02
N GLY A 60 13.13 6.09 2.06
CA GLY A 60 14.15 5.06 2.22
C GLY A 60 13.60 3.63 2.21
N CYS A 61 12.41 3.42 1.66
CA CYS A 61 11.75 2.11 1.59
C CYS A 61 11.72 1.57 0.15
N LYS A 62 11.44 0.26 0.02
CA LYS A 62 11.21 -0.41 -1.25
C LYS A 62 9.88 -1.17 -1.22
N LEU A 63 9.26 -1.34 -2.38
CA LEU A 63 8.08 -2.18 -2.53
C LEU A 63 8.51 -3.64 -2.64
N LEU A 64 7.90 -4.52 -1.85
CA LEU A 64 8.04 -5.98 -1.97
C LEU A 64 6.66 -6.56 -2.33
N VAL A 65 6.61 -7.34 -3.39
CA VAL A 65 5.41 -8.03 -3.85
C VAL A 65 5.70 -9.53 -3.81
N ASP A 66 4.76 -10.30 -3.29
CA ASP A 66 4.87 -11.74 -3.14
C ASP A 66 3.61 -12.42 -3.66
N PHE A 67 3.70 -13.72 -3.97
CA PHE A 67 2.62 -14.52 -4.52
C PHE A 67 2.19 -15.58 -3.50
N LEU A 68 0.88 -15.70 -3.31
CA LEU A 68 0.30 -16.73 -2.45
C LEU A 68 -0.45 -17.74 -3.33
N PRO A 69 -0.28 -19.05 -3.10
CA PRO A 69 -1.11 -20.05 -3.75
C PRO A 69 -2.57 -19.85 -3.31
N VAL A 70 -3.49 -19.93 -4.26
CA VAL A 70 -4.92 -20.02 -3.93
C VAL A 70 -5.17 -21.47 -3.56
N ASP A 71 -5.20 -21.76 -2.25
CA ASP A 71 -5.56 -23.10 -1.80
C ASP A 71 -7.07 -23.28 -1.98
N GLU A 72 -7.45 -24.00 -3.03
CA GLU A 72 -8.87 -24.26 -3.37
C GLU A 72 -9.60 -25.06 -2.28
N ASN A 73 -8.87 -25.61 -1.29
CA ASN A 73 -9.41 -26.44 -0.21
C ASN A 73 -9.61 -25.71 1.14
N ALA A 74 -9.26 -24.42 1.25
CA ALA A 74 -9.34 -23.70 2.52
C ALA A 74 -10.75 -23.16 2.88
N ALA A 75 -11.76 -23.41 2.04
CA ALA A 75 -13.15 -23.00 2.30
C ALA A 75 -13.87 -23.87 3.34
N ASP A 76 -13.34 -25.06 3.67
CA ASP A 76 -14.06 -26.05 4.49
C ASP A 76 -13.85 -25.89 6.01
N GLU A 77 -12.86 -25.12 6.48
CA GLU A 77 -12.58 -24.99 7.92
C GLU A 77 -13.59 -24.12 8.70
N LYS A 78 -14.52 -23.45 8.02
CA LYS A 78 -15.58 -22.67 8.69
C LYS A 78 -16.87 -23.47 8.93
N ILE A 79 -17.08 -24.60 8.26
CA ILE A 79 -18.31 -25.39 8.42
C ILE A 79 -18.20 -26.36 9.61
N GLU A 80 -16.99 -26.74 10.03
CA GLU A 80 -16.83 -27.73 11.11
C GLU A 80 -16.96 -27.14 12.53
N ARG A 81 -16.81 -25.82 12.69
CA ARG A 81 -16.95 -25.15 14.01
C ARG A 81 -18.40 -24.86 14.42
N ASP A 82 -19.33 -24.74 13.48
CA ASP A 82 -20.75 -24.49 13.78
C ASP A 82 -21.55 -25.80 13.97
N ASN A 83 -20.96 -26.97 13.67
CA ASN A 83 -21.59 -28.28 13.88
C ASN A 83 -21.13 -29.00 15.17
N LEU A 84 -20.38 -28.33 16.04
CA LEU A 84 -19.85 -28.87 17.30
C LEU A 84 -20.29 -28.08 18.56
N LEU A 85 -21.36 -27.28 18.45
CA LEU A 85 -22.08 -26.68 19.59
C LEU A 85 -23.53 -27.14 19.65
#